data_AF-A0A7Y5H097-F1
#
_entry.id   AF-A0A7Y5H097-F1
#
_cell.length_a   1.000
_cell.length_b   1.000
_cell.length_c   1.000
_cell.angle_alpha   90.00
_cell.angle_beta   90.00
_cell.angle_gamma   90.00
#
_symmetry.space_group_name_H-M   'P 1'
#
loop_
_entity.id
_entity.type
_entity.pdbx_description
1 polymer ?
#
loop_
_entity_poly.entity_id
_entity_poly.type
_entity_poly.pdbx_seq_one_letter_code
_entity_poly.pdbx_strand_id
1 'polypeptide(L)'
;MIGAEFTALVAGVVAVVGTALFFYFVPVALWIAAWSSGAPVGILTLIAMRLRRVVPSAIVNPRISAVKAGLKVTTDQLESHYLAGGNVAAVVNALISANKANINLDFNKASAIDLAGRNVFEAVQMSVNPRVITTPRVAAVARDGIQLIVVSRVTVRTNIDKLVGGAGEETILARVGEGIVTTIGSAQDHKHVLENPDQISRTVLQKGLDVGTAYEILSIDIADVDVGANIGAKLQTEQAEADKQIAQARAESRRAMAVAVEQEMRAKVQEMRARVIEAEAQIPMAMSDALRKGNLGVMDYYQLRNIEADTSMRRTIGGSSDSGKSGTEDQG
;
A
#
# COMPACT_ATOMS: atom_id res chain seq x y z
N MET A 1 -11.13 -46.62 81.38
CA MET A 1 -9.84 -46.29 80.73
C MET A 1 -9.95 -46.01 79.23
N ILE A 2 -11.02 -46.40 78.53
CA ILE A 2 -11.15 -46.22 77.06
C ILE A 2 -11.38 -44.75 76.63
N GLY A 3 -11.99 -43.91 77.49
CA GLY A 3 -12.31 -42.51 77.14
C GLY A 3 -11.10 -41.56 77.09
N ALA A 4 -10.06 -41.79 77.89
CA ALA A 4 -8.86 -40.94 77.93
C ALA A 4 -7.91 -41.21 76.76
N GLU A 5 -7.81 -42.47 76.31
CA GLU A 5 -7.03 -42.81 75.12
C GLU A 5 -7.71 -42.32 73.84
N PHE A 6 -9.05 -42.33 73.79
CA PHE A 6 -9.79 -41.79 72.65
C PHE A 6 -9.67 -40.26 72.55
N THR A 7 -9.75 -39.51 73.67
CA THR A 7 -9.54 -38.06 73.65
C THR A 7 -8.10 -37.67 73.32
N ALA A 8 -7.10 -38.43 73.79
CA ALA A 8 -5.70 -38.23 73.42
C ALA A 8 -5.46 -38.51 71.93
N LEU A 9 -6.10 -39.54 71.36
CA LEU A 9 -6.02 -39.86 69.94
C LEU A 9 -6.72 -38.79 69.07
N VAL A 10 -7.89 -38.31 69.47
CA VAL A 10 -8.58 -37.19 68.78
C VAL A 10 -7.78 -35.90 68.87
N ALA A 11 -7.22 -35.55 70.04
CA ALA A 11 -6.37 -34.37 70.19
C ALA A 11 -5.07 -34.48 69.36
N GLY A 12 -4.47 -35.68 69.31
CA GLY A 12 -3.31 -35.97 68.46
C GLY A 12 -3.64 -35.81 66.97
N VAL A 13 -4.78 -36.33 66.51
CA VAL A 13 -5.23 -36.17 65.12
C VAL A 13 -5.52 -34.69 64.81
N VAL A 14 -6.19 -33.95 65.70
CA VAL A 14 -6.43 -32.51 65.51
C VAL A 14 -5.12 -31.72 65.48
N ALA A 15 -4.14 -32.07 66.31
CA ALA A 15 -2.82 -31.43 66.30
C ALA A 15 -2.05 -31.73 65.01
N VAL A 16 -2.09 -32.98 64.52
CA VAL A 16 -1.44 -33.37 63.25
C VAL A 16 -2.12 -32.69 62.07
N VAL A 17 -3.46 -32.68 62.02
CA VAL A 17 -4.23 -32.01 60.97
C VAL A 17 -4.01 -30.50 61.01
N GLY A 18 -4.04 -29.88 62.19
CA GLY A 18 -3.75 -28.45 62.36
C GLY A 18 -2.33 -28.07 61.94
N THR A 19 -1.35 -28.90 62.28
CA THR A 19 0.05 -28.72 61.87
C THR A 19 0.21 -28.89 60.37
N ALA A 20 -0.40 -29.92 59.77
CA ALA A 20 -0.40 -30.12 58.32
C ALA A 20 -1.08 -28.96 57.58
N LEU A 21 -2.20 -28.44 58.10
CA LEU A 21 -2.88 -27.27 57.55
C LEU A 21 -1.98 -26.02 57.64
N PHE A 22 -1.30 -25.83 58.77
CA PHE A 22 -0.37 -24.72 58.95
C PHE A 22 0.79 -24.75 57.95
N PHE A 23 1.45 -25.90 57.79
CA PHE A 23 2.53 -26.05 56.79
C PHE A 23 2.02 -26.00 55.34
N TYR A 24 0.76 -26.38 55.11
CA TYR A 24 0.14 -26.24 53.79
C TYR A 24 -0.08 -24.76 53.42
N PHE A 25 -0.52 -23.94 54.37
CA PHE A 25 -0.79 -22.51 54.15
C PHE A 25 0.45 -21.62 54.23
N VAL A 26 1.42 -21.94 55.09
CA VAL A 26 2.62 -21.12 55.29
C VAL A 26 3.81 -21.73 54.54
N PRO A 27 4.32 -21.09 53.47
CA PRO A 27 5.51 -21.56 52.78
C PRO A 27 6.77 -21.17 53.58
N VAL A 28 7.07 -21.91 54.65
CA VAL A 28 8.18 -21.63 55.57
C VAL A 28 9.53 -21.55 54.84
N ALA A 29 9.76 -22.42 53.85
CA ALA A 29 10.97 -22.39 53.02
C ALA A 29 11.13 -21.06 52.24
N LEU A 30 10.04 -20.53 51.69
CA LEU A 30 10.03 -19.26 50.96
C LEU A 30 10.28 -18.07 51.90
N TRP A 31 9.70 -18.13 53.10
CA TRP A 31 9.90 -17.13 54.14
C TRP A 31 11.36 -17.05 54.59
N ILE A 32 11.98 -18.21 54.85
CA ILE A 32 13.41 -18.29 55.20
C ILE A 32 14.28 -17.74 54.05
N ALA A 33 13.99 -18.12 52.81
CA ALA A 33 14.73 -17.64 51.63
C ALA A 33 14.64 -16.11 51.45
N ALA A 34 13.47 -15.52 51.72
CA ALA A 34 13.26 -14.08 51.65
C ALA A 34 14.04 -13.35 52.74
N TRP A 35 14.02 -13.88 53.96
CA TRP A 35 14.75 -13.32 55.10
C TRP A 35 16.27 -13.40 54.89
N SER A 36 16.81 -14.54 54.50
CA SER A 36 18.25 -14.74 54.26
C SER A 36 18.78 -13.91 53.08
N SER A 37 17.91 -13.56 52.13
CA SER A 37 18.24 -12.75 50.97
C SER A 37 18.11 -11.24 51.19
N GLY A 38 17.79 -10.79 52.41
CA GLY A 38 17.64 -9.36 52.73
C GLY A 38 16.32 -8.74 52.25
N ALA A 39 15.33 -9.56 51.86
CA ALA A 39 14.01 -9.11 51.41
C ALA A 39 12.91 -9.62 52.35
N PRO A 40 12.85 -9.15 53.62
CA PRO A 40 11.95 -9.70 54.62
C PRO A 40 10.47 -9.55 54.19
N VAL A 41 9.70 -10.62 54.39
CA VAL A 41 8.24 -10.69 54.19
C VAL A 41 7.63 -11.23 55.48
N GLY A 42 6.55 -10.62 55.97
CA GLY A 42 5.84 -11.12 57.15
C GLY A 42 5.12 -12.45 56.89
N ILE A 43 5.01 -13.30 57.91
CA ILE A 43 4.22 -14.55 57.80
C ILE A 43 2.75 -14.23 57.51
N LEU A 44 2.21 -13.17 58.14
CA LEU A 44 0.85 -12.70 57.90
C LEU A 44 0.63 -12.22 56.46
N THR A 45 1.62 -11.59 55.82
CA THR A 45 1.48 -11.16 54.41
C THR A 45 1.49 -12.34 53.45
N LEU A 46 2.28 -13.40 53.72
CA LEU A 46 2.24 -14.64 52.93
C LEU A 46 0.88 -15.33 52.99
N ILE A 47 0.24 -15.35 54.17
CA ILE A 47 -1.12 -15.87 54.35
C ILE A 47 -2.13 -14.97 53.63
N ALA A 48 -2.01 -13.64 53.77
CA ALA A 48 -2.89 -12.68 53.11
C ALA A 48 -2.83 -12.78 51.57
N MET A 49 -1.66 -13.01 50.98
CA MET A 49 -1.50 -13.25 49.54
C MET A 49 -2.35 -14.42 49.06
N ARG A 50 -2.31 -15.55 49.79
CA ARG A 50 -3.11 -16.73 49.44
C ARG A 50 -4.61 -16.46 49.54
N LEU A 51 -5.04 -15.69 50.56
CA LEU A 51 -6.43 -15.29 50.70
C LEU A 51 -6.91 -14.41 49.54
N ARG A 52 -6.02 -13.56 49.00
CA ARG A 52 -6.25 -12.73 47.81
C ARG A 52 -6.04 -13.47 46.49
N ARG A 53 -5.85 -14.80 46.51
CA ARG A 53 -5.56 -15.65 45.34
C ARG A 53 -4.27 -15.29 44.59
N VAL A 54 -3.30 -14.71 45.28
CA VAL A 54 -1.95 -14.44 44.77
C VAL A 54 -1.03 -15.58 45.17
N VAL A 55 -0.25 -16.10 44.22
CA VAL A 55 0.72 -17.16 44.47
C VAL A 55 1.98 -16.56 45.14
N PRO A 56 2.30 -16.88 46.41
CA PRO A 56 3.40 -16.18 47.11
C PRO A 56 4.77 -16.35 46.45
N SER A 57 5.05 -17.51 45.85
CA SER A 57 6.33 -17.76 45.16
C SER A 57 6.53 -16.88 43.92
N ALA A 58 5.44 -16.53 43.22
CA ALA A 58 5.48 -15.67 42.04
C ALA A 58 5.82 -14.21 42.38
N ILE A 59 5.67 -13.81 43.65
CA ILE A 59 5.98 -12.45 44.14
C ILE A 59 7.33 -12.41 44.84
N VAL A 60 7.55 -13.34 45.77
CA VAL A 60 8.73 -13.32 46.64
C VAL A 60 10.01 -13.66 45.89
N ASN A 61 9.98 -14.61 44.95
CA ASN A 61 11.18 -14.97 44.19
C ASN A 61 11.67 -13.80 43.32
N PRO A 62 10.82 -13.14 42.50
CA PRO A 62 11.23 -11.91 41.82
C PRO A 62 11.67 -10.81 42.79
N ARG A 63 10.98 -10.62 43.92
CA ARG A 63 11.39 -9.61 44.93
C ARG A 63 12.80 -9.86 45.47
N ILE A 64 13.14 -11.11 45.77
CA ILE A 64 14.49 -11.49 46.20
C ILE A 64 15.52 -11.10 45.13
N SER A 65 15.24 -11.40 43.86
CA SER A 65 16.13 -11.04 42.74
C SER A 65 16.28 -9.52 42.60
N ALA A 66 15.19 -8.76 42.74
CA ALA A 66 15.21 -7.29 42.68
C ALA A 66 16.08 -6.69 43.79
N VAL A 67 15.88 -7.11 45.03
CA VAL A 67 16.63 -6.61 46.20
C VAL A 67 18.11 -6.97 46.09
N LYS A 68 18.44 -8.20 45.66
CA LYS A 68 19.84 -8.60 45.41
C LYS A 68 20.52 -7.79 44.30
N ALA A 69 19.75 -7.27 43.35
CA ALA A 69 20.22 -6.36 42.32
C ALA A 69 20.24 -4.88 42.76
N GLY A 70 19.97 -4.58 44.04
CA GLY A 70 19.96 -3.21 44.58
C GLY A 70 18.71 -2.40 44.23
N LEU A 71 17.66 -3.03 43.70
CA LEU A 71 16.41 -2.37 43.35
C LEU A 71 15.49 -2.24 44.57
N LYS A 72 14.90 -1.05 44.74
CA LYS A 72 13.93 -0.77 45.80
C LYS A 72 12.51 -1.02 45.30
N VAL A 73 12.07 -2.29 45.32
CA VAL A 73 10.71 -2.66 44.93
C VAL A 73 9.94 -3.21 46.13
N THR A 74 8.74 -2.69 46.37
CA THR A 74 7.91 -3.12 47.50
C THR A 74 7.12 -4.39 47.16
N THR A 75 6.68 -5.12 48.20
CA THR A 75 5.83 -6.30 47.99
C THR A 75 4.46 -5.90 47.42
N ASP A 76 3.91 -4.80 47.92
CA ASP A 76 2.59 -4.32 47.50
C ASP A 76 2.58 -3.94 46.01
N GLN A 77 3.65 -3.31 45.51
CA GLN A 77 3.80 -2.99 44.08
C GLN A 77 3.75 -4.24 43.18
N LEU A 78 4.49 -5.28 43.57
CA LEU A 78 4.53 -6.55 42.83
C LEU A 78 3.18 -7.28 42.90
N GLU A 79 2.53 -7.25 44.07
CA GLU A 79 1.20 -7.84 44.27
C GLU A 79 0.13 -7.11 43.47
N SER A 80 0.12 -5.77 43.49
CA SER A 80 -0.80 -4.96 42.68
C SER A 80 -0.63 -5.24 41.18
N HIS A 81 0.61 -5.36 40.69
CA HIS A 81 0.86 -5.70 39.29
C HIS A 81 0.38 -7.11 38.92
N TYR A 82 0.61 -8.08 39.80
CA TYR A 82 0.12 -9.45 39.62
C TYR A 82 -1.42 -9.52 39.57
N LEU A 83 -2.08 -8.80 40.48
CA LEU A 83 -3.55 -8.73 40.53
C LEU A 83 -4.14 -8.01 39.30
N ALA A 84 -3.40 -7.08 38.70
CA ALA A 84 -3.76 -6.46 37.43
C ALA A 84 -3.57 -7.39 36.22
N GLY A 85 -3.08 -8.62 36.42
CA GLY A 85 -2.84 -9.62 35.37
C GLY A 85 -1.47 -9.52 34.70
N GLY A 86 -0.56 -8.72 35.24
CA GLY A 86 0.78 -8.53 34.69
C GLY A 86 1.79 -9.62 35.08
N ASN A 87 2.87 -9.70 34.32
CA ASN A 87 3.98 -10.62 34.54
C ASN A 87 5.07 -10.00 35.42
N VAL A 88 4.98 -10.27 36.73
CA VAL A 88 5.93 -9.80 37.75
C VAL A 88 7.38 -10.22 37.46
N ALA A 89 7.59 -11.46 37.01
CA ALA A 89 8.93 -11.97 36.74
C ALA A 89 9.60 -11.24 35.56
N ALA A 90 8.85 -10.99 34.49
CA ALA A 90 9.34 -10.25 33.33
C ALA A 90 9.72 -8.81 33.69
N VAL A 91 8.86 -8.11 34.43
CA VAL A 91 9.10 -6.73 34.89
C VAL A 91 10.35 -6.64 35.77
N VAL A 92 10.50 -7.53 36.75
CA VAL A 92 11.69 -7.53 37.62
C VAL A 92 12.96 -7.83 36.83
N ASN A 93 12.94 -8.83 35.94
CA ASN A 93 14.11 -9.13 35.11
C ASN A 93 14.49 -7.97 34.19
N ALA A 94 13.49 -7.24 33.67
CA ALA A 94 13.70 -6.03 32.88
C ALA A 94 14.35 -4.92 33.73
N LEU A 95 13.86 -4.67 34.94
CA LEU A 95 14.43 -3.67 35.87
C LEU A 95 15.87 -4.01 36.26
N ILE A 96 16.17 -5.29 36.51
CA ILE A 96 17.55 -5.74 36.81
C ILE A 96 18.47 -5.48 35.62
N SER A 97 18.01 -5.80 34.42
CA SER A 97 18.78 -5.61 33.18
C SER A 97 18.99 -4.12 32.89
N ALA A 98 17.96 -3.30 33.10
CA ALA A 98 18.03 -1.85 32.92
C ALA A 98 19.02 -1.22 33.91
N ASN A 99 18.97 -1.60 35.19
CA ASN A 99 19.91 -1.11 36.20
C ASN A 99 21.37 -1.48 35.88
N LYS A 100 21.62 -2.74 35.45
CA LYS A 100 22.97 -3.16 35.02
C LYS A 100 23.48 -2.39 33.81
N ALA A 101 22.59 -1.94 32.93
CA ALA A 101 22.91 -1.17 31.74
C ALA A 101 22.82 0.36 31.96
N ASN A 102 22.65 0.83 33.19
CA ASN A 102 22.45 2.25 33.52
C ASN A 102 21.28 2.92 32.77
N ILE A 103 20.22 2.17 32.47
CA ILE A 103 18.98 2.68 31.87
C ILE A 103 18.01 3.06 32.99
N ASN A 104 17.49 4.29 32.94
CA ASN A 104 16.53 4.79 33.93
C ASN A 104 15.11 4.22 33.67
N LEU A 105 14.84 3.03 34.20
CA LEU A 105 13.53 2.38 34.15
C LEU A 105 12.93 2.28 35.55
N ASP A 106 11.82 2.99 35.78
CA ASP A 106 11.06 2.90 37.03
C ASP A 106 10.07 1.73 36.99
N PHE A 107 9.69 1.22 38.17
CA PHE A 107 8.72 0.13 38.30
C PHE A 107 7.38 0.46 37.65
N ASN A 108 6.90 1.69 37.83
CA ASN A 108 5.61 2.13 37.27
C ASN A 108 5.64 2.19 35.72
N LYS A 109 6.77 2.57 35.13
CA LYS A 109 6.94 2.54 33.67
C LYS A 109 6.98 1.11 33.17
N ALA A 110 7.76 0.25 33.83
CA ALA A 110 7.89 -1.16 33.47
C ALA A 110 6.53 -1.90 33.56
N SER A 111 5.75 -1.66 34.62
CA SER A 111 4.41 -2.23 34.75
C SER A 111 3.45 -1.73 33.68
N ALA A 112 3.49 -0.44 33.33
CA ALA A 112 2.66 0.11 32.27
C ALA A 112 2.96 -0.52 30.89
N ILE A 113 4.24 -0.77 30.58
CA ILE A 113 4.65 -1.45 29.34
C ILE A 113 4.10 -2.88 29.29
N ASP A 114 4.22 -3.62 30.40
CA ASP A 114 3.74 -5.00 30.51
C ASP A 114 2.21 -5.08 30.38
N LEU A 115 1.48 -4.20 31.07
CA LEU A 115 0.01 -4.13 30.97
C LEU A 115 -0.48 -3.67 29.59
N ALA A 116 0.33 -2.91 28.85
CA ALA A 116 0.07 -2.59 27.44
C ALA A 116 0.28 -3.78 26.49
N GLY A 117 0.62 -4.96 27.01
CA GLY A 117 0.84 -6.19 26.24
C GLY A 117 2.19 -6.23 25.53
N ARG A 118 3.16 -5.40 25.94
CA ARG A 118 4.51 -5.36 25.38
C ARG A 118 5.49 -6.07 26.30
N ASN A 119 6.45 -6.79 25.72
CA ASN A 119 7.49 -7.46 26.50
C ASN A 119 8.55 -6.45 26.98
N VAL A 120 8.47 -6.05 28.24
CA VAL A 120 9.41 -5.10 28.86
C VAL A 120 10.85 -5.60 28.84
N PHE A 121 11.05 -6.90 29.05
CA PHE A 121 12.39 -7.49 29.10
C PHE A 121 13.07 -7.43 27.73
N GLU A 122 12.35 -7.80 26.67
CA GLU A 122 12.84 -7.68 25.29
C GLU A 122 13.14 -6.22 24.93
N ALA A 123 12.27 -5.28 25.33
CA ALA A 123 12.48 -3.86 25.09
C ALA A 123 13.77 -3.34 25.74
N VAL A 124 14.04 -3.70 26.99
CA VAL A 124 15.30 -3.34 27.68
C VAL A 124 16.48 -4.00 26.98
N GLN A 125 16.37 -5.28 26.62
CA GLN A 125 17.44 -6.00 25.93
C GLN A 125 17.79 -5.35 24.59
N MET A 126 16.79 -4.96 23.80
CA MET A 126 16.98 -4.27 22.52
C MET A 126 17.51 -2.83 22.70
N SER A 127 17.23 -2.18 23.83
CA SER A 127 17.82 -0.89 24.16
C SER A 127 19.34 -0.99 24.43
N VAL A 128 19.78 -2.10 25.05
CA VAL A 128 21.20 -2.38 25.31
C VAL A 128 21.92 -2.95 24.10
N ASN A 129 21.28 -3.88 23.40
CA ASN A 129 21.83 -4.54 22.22
C ASN A 129 20.88 -4.30 21.03
N PRO A 130 21.17 -3.29 20.19
CA PRO A 130 20.37 -2.98 19.01
C PRO A 130 20.23 -4.19 18.10
N ARG A 131 19.11 -4.29 17.38
CA ARG A 131 18.88 -5.35 16.40
C ARG A 131 18.75 -4.79 14.99
N VAL A 132 19.12 -5.60 14.02
CA VAL A 132 19.03 -5.26 12.60
C VAL A 132 17.74 -5.82 12.02
N ILE A 133 16.95 -4.96 11.38
CA ILE A 133 15.70 -5.31 10.70
C ILE A 133 15.85 -4.97 9.23
N THR A 134 15.49 -5.90 8.35
CA THR A 134 15.58 -5.69 6.89
C THR A 134 14.26 -5.12 6.37
N THR A 135 14.33 -4.09 5.51
CA THR A 135 13.15 -3.56 4.83
C THR A 135 12.65 -4.53 3.75
N PRO A 136 11.35 -4.50 3.40
CA PRO A 136 10.89 -5.11 2.16
C PRO A 136 11.62 -4.52 0.95
N ARG A 137 11.58 -5.21 -0.19
CA ARG A 137 12.15 -4.70 -1.45
C ARG A 137 11.38 -3.46 -1.88
N VAL A 138 12.03 -2.30 -1.84
CA VAL A 138 11.43 -1.02 -2.21
C VAL A 138 11.80 -0.71 -3.66
N ALA A 139 10.79 -0.58 -4.53
CA ALA A 139 10.99 -0.22 -5.92
C ALA A 139 10.67 1.26 -6.14
N ALA A 140 11.58 1.99 -6.79
CA ALA A 140 11.39 3.40 -7.15
C ALA A 140 11.98 3.68 -8.54
N VAL A 141 11.52 4.73 -9.21
CA VAL A 141 11.96 5.11 -10.55
C VAL A 141 12.69 6.45 -10.47
N ALA A 142 13.91 6.51 -10.99
CA ALA A 142 14.67 7.76 -11.07
C ALA A 142 14.15 8.65 -12.23
N ARG A 143 14.60 9.91 -12.30
CA ARG A 143 14.11 10.86 -13.33
C ARG A 143 14.43 10.46 -14.77
N ASP A 144 15.43 9.62 -14.97
CA ASP A 144 15.78 9.02 -16.26
C ASP A 144 14.85 7.86 -16.68
N GLY A 145 13.85 7.52 -15.84
CA GLY A 145 12.86 6.49 -16.13
C GLY A 145 13.33 5.06 -15.81
N ILE A 146 14.50 4.89 -15.18
CA ILE A 146 15.02 3.58 -14.81
C ILE A 146 14.59 3.22 -13.39
N GLN A 147 14.07 2.01 -13.23
CA GLN A 147 13.66 1.48 -11.95
C GLN A 147 14.88 0.97 -11.17
N LEU A 148 14.93 1.30 -9.89
CA LEU A 148 15.86 0.74 -8.91
C LEU A 148 15.07 0.01 -7.83
N ILE A 149 15.56 -1.17 -7.44
CA ILE A 149 15.01 -1.97 -6.36
C ILE A 149 16.04 -1.99 -5.23
N VAL A 150 15.68 -1.41 -4.10
CA VAL A 150 16.60 -1.23 -2.97
C VAL A 150 16.14 -2.06 -1.79
N VAL A 151 17.10 -2.71 -1.14
CA VAL A 151 16.93 -3.38 0.15
C VAL A 151 17.84 -2.69 1.15
N SER A 152 17.29 -2.34 2.32
CA SER A 152 18.05 -1.69 3.39
C SER A 152 17.96 -2.49 4.68
N ARG A 153 18.99 -2.39 5.51
CA ARG A 153 19.07 -2.91 6.87
C ARG A 153 19.03 -1.73 7.82
N VAL A 154 18.04 -1.73 8.70
CA VAL A 154 17.82 -0.67 9.69
C VAL A 154 18.24 -1.22 11.04
N THR A 155 19.24 -0.59 11.65
CA THR A 155 19.64 -0.90 13.02
C THR A 155 18.81 -0.06 13.96
N VAL A 156 17.96 -0.72 14.77
CA VAL A 156 17.07 -0.04 15.71
C VAL A 156 17.37 -0.45 17.16
N ARG A 157 17.18 0.51 18.07
CA ARG A 157 17.09 0.25 19.51
C ARG A 157 15.74 0.70 20.04
N THR A 158 15.27 0.09 21.10
CA THR A 158 14.01 0.53 21.73
C THR A 158 14.21 1.81 22.53
N ASN A 159 13.29 2.76 22.34
CA ASN A 159 13.17 3.94 23.18
C ASN A 159 12.18 3.66 24.30
N ILE A 160 12.71 3.40 25.49
CA ILE A 160 11.92 2.98 26.66
C ILE A 160 10.88 4.04 27.07
N ASP A 161 11.16 5.33 26.86
CA ASP A 161 10.24 6.41 27.24
C ASP A 161 9.02 6.51 26.32
N LYS A 162 9.15 6.07 25.06
CA LYS A 162 8.08 6.16 24.04
C LYS A 162 7.48 4.80 23.68
N LEU A 163 7.79 3.77 24.45
CA LEU A 163 7.34 2.40 24.16
C LEU A 163 5.83 2.21 24.33
N VAL A 164 5.21 2.95 25.24
CA VAL A 164 3.75 2.95 25.43
C VAL A 164 3.13 4.03 24.54
N GLY A 165 2.31 3.60 23.57
CA GLY A 165 1.62 4.50 22.63
C GLY A 165 2.45 4.94 21.43
N GLY A 166 3.73 4.59 21.36
CA GLY A 166 4.57 4.83 20.18
C GLY A 166 4.25 3.88 19.02
N ALA A 167 4.53 4.34 17.80
CA ALA A 167 4.41 3.52 16.61
C ALA A 167 5.41 2.35 16.59
N GLY A 168 5.01 1.22 15.99
CA GLY A 168 5.80 -0.01 15.93
C GLY A 168 6.86 -0.04 14.84
N GLU A 169 7.53 -1.19 14.71
CA GLU A 169 8.60 -1.42 13.70
C GLU A 169 8.08 -1.28 12.28
N GLU A 170 6.86 -1.76 11.99
CA GLU A 170 6.25 -1.65 10.66
C GLU A 170 6.16 -0.19 10.19
N THR A 171 5.82 0.73 11.10
CA THR A 171 5.74 2.16 10.78
C THR A 171 7.11 2.74 10.46
N ILE A 172 8.16 2.29 11.14
CA ILE A 172 9.54 2.70 10.85
C ILE A 172 9.97 2.19 9.48
N LEU A 173 9.73 0.91 9.17
CA LEU A 173 10.07 0.33 7.88
C LEU A 173 9.33 1.04 6.74
N ALA A 174 8.05 1.39 6.94
CA ALA A 174 7.27 2.14 5.96
C ALA A 174 7.84 3.55 5.72
N ARG A 175 8.19 4.28 6.79
CA ARG A 175 8.79 5.62 6.72
C ARG A 175 10.18 5.61 6.07
N VAL A 176 11.00 4.60 6.39
CA VAL A 176 12.28 4.36 5.72
C VAL A 176 12.05 4.09 4.24
N GLY A 177 11.09 3.24 3.90
CA GLY A 177 10.70 2.97 2.51
C GLY A 177 10.27 4.24 1.76
N GLU A 178 9.40 5.06 2.34
CA GLU A 178 8.99 6.35 1.78
C GLU A 178 10.19 7.28 1.55
N GLY A 179 11.11 7.34 2.53
CA GLY A 179 12.35 8.10 2.42
C GLY A 179 13.22 7.64 1.24
N ILE A 180 13.38 6.32 1.08
CA ILE A 180 14.12 5.71 -0.04
C ILE A 180 13.46 6.06 -1.38
N VAL A 181 12.15 5.86 -1.51
CA VAL A 181 11.38 6.18 -2.73
C VAL A 181 11.55 7.64 -3.11
N THR A 182 11.41 8.55 -2.14
CA THR A 182 11.53 9.99 -2.37
C THR A 182 12.93 10.37 -2.85
N THR A 183 13.96 9.73 -2.28
CA THR A 183 15.36 10.04 -2.61
C THR A 183 15.71 9.55 -4.01
N ILE A 184 15.30 8.33 -4.38
CA ILE A 184 15.51 7.78 -5.72
C ILE A 184 14.71 8.57 -6.77
N GLY A 185 13.44 8.88 -6.49
CA GLY A 185 12.61 9.67 -7.42
C GLY A 185 13.11 11.11 -7.63
N SER A 186 13.93 11.62 -6.72
CA SER A 186 14.55 12.94 -6.84
C SER A 186 15.92 12.90 -7.55
N ALA A 187 16.52 11.73 -7.72
CA ALA A 187 17.80 11.56 -8.39
C ALA A 187 17.70 11.87 -9.89
N GLN A 188 18.74 12.47 -10.46
CA GLN A 188 18.77 12.83 -11.88
C GLN A 188 18.83 11.60 -12.78
N ASP A 189 19.66 10.63 -12.41
CA ASP A 189 19.81 9.36 -13.09
C ASP A 189 20.00 8.21 -12.09
N HIS A 190 19.79 6.98 -12.56
CA HIS A 190 20.04 5.77 -11.77
C HIS A 190 21.53 5.57 -11.43
N LYS A 191 22.44 6.11 -12.26
CA LYS A 191 23.89 5.96 -12.09
C LYS A 191 24.37 6.68 -10.83
N HIS A 192 23.89 7.88 -10.58
CA HIS A 192 24.22 8.64 -9.37
C HIS A 192 23.85 7.86 -8.10
N VAL A 193 22.74 7.13 -8.12
CA VAL A 193 22.31 6.30 -6.99
C VAL A 193 23.21 5.09 -6.82
N LEU A 194 23.62 4.44 -7.92
CA LEU A 194 24.54 3.31 -7.91
C LEU A 194 25.98 3.68 -7.49
N GLU A 195 26.44 4.87 -7.87
CA GLU A 195 27.76 5.37 -7.50
C GLU A 195 27.86 5.68 -6.01
N ASN A 196 26.77 6.15 -5.39
CA ASN A 196 26.74 6.59 -3.99
C ASN A 196 25.46 6.16 -3.25
N PRO A 197 25.24 4.86 -2.99
CA PRO A 197 24.03 4.38 -2.31
C PRO A 197 23.89 4.92 -0.88
N ASP A 198 24.99 5.25 -0.21
CA ASP A 198 25.01 5.85 1.14
C ASP A 198 24.33 7.23 1.21
N GLN A 199 24.17 7.93 0.09
CA GLN A 199 23.44 9.19 0.10
C GLN A 199 21.96 9.00 0.40
N ILE A 200 21.40 7.83 0.04
CA ILE A 200 20.03 7.47 0.38
C ILE A 200 19.90 7.44 1.90
N SER A 201 20.73 6.65 2.59
CA SER A 201 20.62 6.50 4.05
C SER A 201 20.80 7.81 4.79
N ARG A 202 21.77 8.65 4.38
CA ARG A 202 21.98 9.98 5.01
C ARG A 202 20.78 10.90 4.85
N THR A 203 20.23 10.99 3.64
CA THR A 203 19.05 11.84 3.34
C THR A 203 17.83 11.36 4.10
N VAL A 204 17.68 10.05 4.23
CA VAL A 204 16.55 9.41 4.92
C VAL A 204 16.66 9.59 6.44
N LEU A 205 17.86 9.46 7.03
CA LEU A 205 18.11 9.71 8.44
C LEU A 205 17.86 11.18 8.84
N GLN A 206 18.21 12.15 7.98
CA GLN A 206 17.99 13.57 8.23
C GLN A 206 16.52 13.97 8.40
N LYS A 207 15.58 13.17 7.89
CA LYS A 207 14.13 13.45 7.98
C LYS A 207 13.53 13.16 9.35
N GLY A 208 14.28 12.56 10.29
CA GLY A 208 13.78 12.29 11.66
C GLY A 208 12.63 11.28 11.68
N LEU A 209 12.84 10.10 11.06
CA LEU A 209 11.80 9.09 10.86
C LEU A 209 11.29 8.42 12.14
N ASP A 210 12.06 8.54 13.22
CA ASP A 210 11.84 7.96 14.54
C ASP A 210 10.92 8.82 15.44
N VAL A 211 10.52 10.00 14.99
CA VAL A 211 9.60 10.89 15.74
C VAL A 211 8.25 10.21 15.96
N GLY A 212 7.87 10.06 17.24
CA GLY A 212 6.61 9.43 17.64
C GLY A 212 6.61 7.90 17.56
N THR A 213 7.77 7.28 17.40
CA THR A 213 7.90 5.81 17.36
C THR A 213 8.45 5.26 18.68
N ALA A 214 8.21 3.97 18.93
CA ALA A 214 8.73 3.26 20.09
C ALA A 214 10.22 2.89 19.96
N TYR A 215 10.85 3.21 18.84
CA TYR A 215 12.24 2.86 18.56
C TYR A 215 13.01 4.09 18.09
N GLU A 216 14.34 3.97 18.15
CA GLU A 216 15.28 4.95 17.66
C GLU A 216 16.15 4.28 16.61
N ILE A 217 16.35 4.96 15.49
CA ILE A 217 17.15 4.45 14.37
C ILE A 217 18.60 4.86 14.60
N LEU A 218 19.50 3.88 14.73
CA LEU A 218 20.94 4.15 14.84
C LEU A 218 21.57 4.31 13.45
N SER A 219 21.26 3.38 12.55
CA SER A 219 21.78 3.36 11.19
C SER A 219 20.74 2.82 10.22
N ILE A 220 20.85 3.29 8.97
CA ILE A 220 20.19 2.71 7.81
C ILE A 220 21.31 2.38 6.85
N ASP A 221 21.48 1.10 6.54
CA ASP A 221 22.54 0.62 5.67
C ASP A 221 21.88 0.05 4.41
N ILE A 222 22.35 0.44 3.23
CA ILE A 222 21.84 -0.11 1.98
C ILE A 222 22.48 -1.47 1.76
N ALA A 223 21.67 -2.53 1.80
CA ALA A 223 22.15 -3.90 1.66
C ALA A 223 22.33 -4.31 0.20
N ASP A 224 21.45 -3.82 -0.68
CA ASP A 224 21.43 -4.16 -2.10
C ASP A 224 20.72 -3.09 -2.93
N VAL A 225 21.18 -2.88 -4.16
CA VAL A 225 20.59 -1.96 -5.15
C VAL A 225 20.62 -2.63 -6.52
N ASP A 226 19.47 -3.12 -6.95
CA ASP A 226 19.29 -3.75 -8.25
C ASP A 226 18.71 -2.77 -9.27
N VAL A 227 19.17 -2.86 -10.52
CA VAL A 227 18.55 -2.17 -11.65
C VAL A 227 17.40 -3.02 -12.21
N GLY A 228 16.19 -2.46 -12.21
CA GLY A 228 14.98 -3.09 -12.70
C GLY A 228 14.68 -2.76 -14.16
N ALA A 229 13.39 -2.57 -14.47
CA ALA A 229 12.94 -2.25 -15.81
C ALA A 229 13.16 -0.76 -16.18
N ASN A 230 13.33 -0.49 -17.46
CA ASN A 230 13.27 0.88 -17.99
C ASN A 230 11.80 1.27 -18.20
N ILE A 231 11.19 1.83 -17.16
CA ILE A 231 9.79 2.27 -17.15
C ILE A 231 9.60 3.44 -18.13
N GLY A 232 10.59 4.32 -18.27
CA GLY A 232 10.57 5.43 -19.23
C GLY A 232 10.39 4.94 -20.67
N ALA A 233 11.20 3.99 -21.12
CA ALA A 233 11.10 3.41 -22.46
C ALA A 233 9.78 2.66 -22.68
N LYS A 234 9.29 1.96 -21.65
CA LYS A 234 8.00 1.27 -21.70
C LYS A 234 6.84 2.26 -21.86
N LEU A 235 6.80 3.32 -21.05
CA LEU A 235 5.77 4.37 -21.15
C LEU A 235 5.83 5.10 -22.50
N GLN A 236 7.03 5.35 -23.05
CA GLN A 236 7.18 5.94 -24.39
C GLN A 236 6.64 5.02 -25.49
N THR A 237 6.88 3.71 -25.38
CA THR A 237 6.36 2.73 -26.32
C THR A 237 4.83 2.67 -26.26
N GLU A 238 4.28 2.62 -25.06
CA GLU A 238 2.83 2.62 -24.82
C GLU A 238 2.17 3.91 -25.33
N GLN A 239 2.79 5.07 -25.12
CA GLN A 239 2.32 6.34 -25.66
C GLN A 239 2.36 6.35 -27.20
N ALA A 240 3.44 5.89 -27.82
CA ALA A 240 3.56 5.83 -29.27
C ALA A 240 2.54 4.86 -29.89
N GLU A 241 2.23 3.75 -29.22
CA GLU A 241 1.20 2.81 -29.65
C GLU A 241 -0.20 3.41 -29.55
N ALA A 242 -0.50 4.13 -28.46
CA ALA A 242 -1.75 4.87 -28.31
C ALA A 242 -1.89 5.95 -29.40
N ASP A 243 -0.83 6.73 -29.66
CA ASP A 243 -0.82 7.75 -30.71
C ASP A 243 -1.03 7.15 -32.10
N LYS A 244 -0.42 6.01 -32.38
CA LYS A 244 -0.63 5.26 -33.62
C LYS A 244 -2.09 4.84 -33.78
N GLN A 245 -2.71 4.31 -32.72
CA GLN A 245 -4.12 3.91 -32.76
C GLN A 245 -5.03 5.13 -33.01
N ILE A 246 -4.78 6.27 -32.36
CA ILE A 246 -5.53 7.52 -32.59
C ILE A 246 -5.35 8.00 -34.04
N ALA A 247 -4.13 7.96 -34.56
CA ALA A 247 -3.85 8.36 -35.93
C ALA A 247 -4.55 7.46 -36.95
N GLN A 248 -4.55 6.14 -36.72
CA GLN A 248 -5.27 5.17 -37.55
C GLN A 248 -6.77 5.41 -37.51
N ALA A 249 -7.37 5.59 -36.32
CA ALA A 249 -8.79 5.88 -36.18
C ALA A 249 -9.20 7.20 -36.88
N ARG A 250 -8.36 8.24 -36.81
CA ARG A 250 -8.58 9.51 -37.54
C ARG A 250 -8.44 9.35 -39.04
N ALA A 251 -7.54 8.48 -39.52
CA ALA A 251 -7.40 8.20 -40.94
C ALA A 251 -8.61 7.43 -41.47
N GLU A 252 -9.11 6.44 -40.71
CA GLU A 252 -10.30 5.67 -41.04
C GLU A 252 -11.56 6.55 -41.02
N SER A 253 -11.72 7.39 -40.00
CA SER A 253 -12.82 8.36 -39.92
C SER A 253 -12.81 9.32 -41.12
N ARG A 254 -11.64 9.84 -41.52
CA ARG A 254 -11.50 10.69 -42.71
C ARG A 254 -11.86 9.95 -44.00
N ARG A 255 -11.44 8.69 -44.16
CA ARG A 255 -11.83 7.85 -45.30
C ARG A 255 -13.34 7.64 -45.33
N ALA A 256 -13.95 7.29 -44.20
CA ALA A 256 -15.39 7.11 -44.09
C ALA A 256 -16.17 8.39 -44.43
N MET A 257 -15.71 9.56 -43.95
CA MET A 257 -16.29 10.86 -44.31
C MET A 257 -16.13 11.17 -45.79
N ALA A 258 -14.97 10.91 -46.40
CA ALA A 258 -14.75 11.14 -47.82
C ALA A 258 -15.70 10.28 -48.68
N VAL A 259 -15.87 9.01 -48.33
CA VAL A 259 -16.83 8.12 -48.99
C VAL A 259 -18.26 8.63 -48.80
N ALA A 260 -18.63 9.06 -47.59
CA ALA A 260 -19.96 9.63 -47.34
C ALA A 260 -20.23 10.88 -48.19
N VAL A 261 -19.26 11.80 -48.28
CA VAL A 261 -19.33 12.99 -49.14
C VAL A 261 -19.44 12.61 -50.62
N GLU A 262 -18.69 11.59 -51.07
CA GLU A 262 -18.81 11.10 -52.44
C GLU A 262 -20.22 10.56 -52.73
N GLN A 263 -20.79 9.77 -51.81
CA GLN A 263 -22.15 9.27 -51.95
C GLN A 263 -23.19 10.39 -51.92
N GLU A 264 -23.03 11.39 -51.06
CA GLU A 264 -23.89 12.57 -51.00
C GLU A 264 -23.84 13.36 -52.32
N MET A 265 -22.66 13.56 -52.89
CA MET A 265 -22.48 14.22 -54.19
C MET A 265 -23.09 13.41 -55.34
N ARG A 266 -22.92 12.07 -55.33
CA ARG A 266 -23.59 11.20 -56.30
C ARG A 266 -25.11 11.32 -56.20
N ALA A 267 -25.67 11.28 -54.98
CA ALA A 267 -27.09 11.47 -54.75
C ALA A 267 -27.58 12.83 -55.26
N LYS A 268 -26.82 13.91 -55.00
CA LYS A 268 -27.10 15.26 -55.48
C LYS A 268 -27.06 15.36 -57.01
N VAL A 269 -26.11 14.71 -57.67
CA VAL A 269 -26.07 14.64 -59.14
C VAL A 269 -27.31 13.92 -59.69
N GLN A 270 -27.74 12.83 -59.06
CA GLN A 270 -28.97 12.13 -59.45
C GLN A 270 -30.22 12.98 -59.22
N GLU A 271 -30.31 13.69 -58.09
CA GLU A 271 -31.41 14.62 -57.82
C GLU A 271 -31.46 15.75 -58.86
N MET A 272 -30.32 16.36 -59.18
CA MET A 272 -30.26 17.41 -60.20
C MET A 272 -30.59 16.88 -61.60
N ARG A 273 -30.16 15.66 -61.94
CA ARG A 273 -30.56 14.99 -63.19
C ARG A 273 -32.07 14.76 -63.23
N ALA A 274 -32.69 14.32 -62.13
CA ALA A 274 -34.13 14.15 -62.05
C ALA A 274 -34.86 15.49 -62.25
N ARG A 275 -34.37 16.60 -61.67
CA ARG A 275 -34.92 17.94 -61.92
C ARG A 275 -34.78 18.39 -63.37
N VAL A 276 -33.67 18.08 -64.03
CA VAL A 276 -33.50 18.36 -65.48
C VAL A 276 -34.52 17.57 -66.29
N ILE A 277 -34.69 16.28 -66.00
CA ILE A 277 -35.68 15.43 -66.68
C ILE A 277 -37.11 15.96 -66.44
N GLU A 278 -37.43 16.38 -65.22
CA GLU A 278 -38.73 16.99 -64.89
C GLU A 278 -38.98 18.27 -65.70
N ALA A 279 -37.97 19.14 -65.81
CA ALA A 279 -38.06 20.37 -66.62
C ALA A 279 -38.15 20.06 -68.13
N GLU A 280 -37.38 19.10 -68.64
CA GLU A 280 -37.46 18.66 -70.03
C GLU A 280 -38.82 18.03 -70.35
N ALA A 281 -39.42 17.28 -69.42
CA ALA A 281 -40.75 16.70 -69.59
C ALA A 281 -41.85 17.77 -69.75
N GLN A 282 -41.64 19.00 -69.26
CA GLN A 282 -42.57 20.11 -69.49
C GLN A 282 -42.56 20.56 -70.97
N ILE A 283 -41.48 20.33 -71.73
CA ILE A 283 -41.38 20.76 -73.13
C ILE A 283 -42.35 19.97 -74.03
N PRO A 284 -42.37 18.62 -74.04
CA PRO A 284 -43.38 17.87 -74.80
C PRO A 284 -44.81 18.20 -74.36
N MET A 285 -45.04 18.42 -73.07
CA MET A 285 -46.36 18.77 -72.56
C MET A 285 -46.81 20.15 -73.05
N ALA A 286 -45.93 21.14 -73.02
CA ALA A 286 -46.18 22.48 -73.57
C ALA A 286 -46.33 22.46 -75.10
N MET A 287 -45.55 21.65 -75.83
CA MET A 287 -45.72 21.45 -77.28
C MET A 287 -47.06 20.79 -77.61
N SER A 288 -47.48 19.80 -76.81
CA SER A 288 -48.80 19.16 -76.96
C SER A 288 -49.93 20.16 -76.73
N ASP A 289 -49.81 21.02 -75.73
CA ASP A 289 -50.73 22.12 -75.47
C ASP A 289 -50.75 23.16 -76.61
N ALA A 290 -49.60 23.49 -77.19
CA ALA A 290 -49.48 24.42 -78.31
C ALA A 290 -50.14 23.86 -79.59
N LEU A 291 -49.95 22.57 -79.87
CA LEU A 291 -50.64 21.86 -80.96
C LEU A 291 -52.16 21.83 -80.74
N ARG A 292 -52.62 21.56 -79.52
CA ARG A 292 -54.05 21.52 -79.19
C ARG A 292 -54.74 22.89 -79.27
N LYS A 293 -54.04 23.95 -78.87
CA LYS A 293 -54.52 25.35 -78.93
C LYS A 293 -54.38 25.98 -80.33
N GLY A 294 -53.76 25.28 -81.29
CA GLY A 294 -53.60 25.73 -82.67
C GLY A 294 -52.45 26.72 -82.90
N ASN A 295 -51.54 26.88 -81.94
CA ASN A 295 -50.39 27.79 -82.02
C ASN A 295 -49.17 27.16 -82.74
N LEU A 296 -49.21 25.85 -83.00
CA LEU A 296 -48.18 25.10 -83.75
C LEU A 296 -48.87 24.24 -84.82
N GLY A 297 -48.41 24.30 -86.07
CA GLY A 297 -48.95 23.48 -87.16
C GLY A 297 -48.31 22.09 -87.28
N VAL A 298 -49.01 21.15 -87.91
CA VAL A 298 -48.50 19.79 -88.15
C VAL A 298 -47.23 19.82 -89.03
N MET A 299 -47.20 20.71 -90.04
CA MET A 299 -46.03 20.88 -90.91
C MET A 299 -44.82 21.47 -90.15
N ASP A 300 -45.06 22.37 -89.19
CA ASP A 300 -43.99 22.97 -88.37
C ASP A 300 -43.36 21.93 -87.43
N TYR A 301 -44.16 21.02 -86.86
CA TYR A 301 -43.66 19.92 -86.04
C TYR A 301 -42.76 18.96 -86.84
N TYR A 302 -43.15 18.62 -88.07
CA TYR A 302 -42.32 17.79 -88.95
C TYR A 302 -41.02 18.48 -89.38
N GLN A 303 -41.03 19.79 -89.60
CA GLN A 303 -39.81 20.56 -89.85
C GLN A 303 -38.88 20.55 -88.64
N LEU A 304 -39.42 20.74 -87.43
CA LEU A 304 -38.64 20.74 -86.19
C LEU A 304 -37.99 19.37 -85.95
N ARG A 305 -38.74 18.28 -86.17
CA ARG A 305 -38.23 16.90 -86.16
C ARG A 305 -37.11 16.65 -87.18
N ASN A 306 -37.24 17.19 -88.39
CA ASN A 306 -36.20 17.05 -89.42
C ASN A 306 -34.91 17.80 -89.05
N ILE A 307 -35.03 19.02 -88.52
CA ILE A 307 -33.87 19.81 -88.05
C ILE A 307 -33.19 19.09 -86.89
N GLU A 308 -33.95 18.51 -85.96
CA GLU A 308 -33.41 17.72 -84.85
C GLU A 308 -32.68 16.46 -85.36
N ALA A 309 -33.25 15.75 -86.33
CA ALA A 309 -32.63 14.59 -86.96
C ALA A 309 -31.30 14.95 -87.66
N ASP A 310 -31.28 16.04 -88.44
CA ASP A 310 -30.06 16.55 -89.09
C ASP A 310 -29.01 16.98 -88.06
N THR A 311 -29.43 17.62 -86.97
CA THR A 311 -28.54 18.03 -85.87
C THR A 311 -27.98 16.82 -85.12
N SER A 312 -28.78 15.76 -84.93
CA SER A 312 -28.33 14.50 -84.33
C SER A 312 -27.33 13.77 -85.23
N MET A 313 -27.60 13.68 -86.54
CA MET A 313 -26.65 13.14 -87.52
C MET A 313 -25.35 13.95 -87.54
N ARG A 314 -25.41 15.29 -87.55
CA ARG A 314 -24.21 16.14 -87.48
C ARG A 314 -23.42 15.97 -86.19
N ARG A 315 -24.08 15.86 -85.03
CA ARG A 315 -23.39 15.59 -83.75
C ARG A 315 -22.69 14.23 -83.75
N THR A 316 -23.32 13.21 -84.33
CA THR A 316 -22.75 11.86 -84.41
C THR A 316 -21.56 11.80 -85.39
N ILE A 317 -21.61 12.56 -86.49
CA ILE A 317 -20.53 12.64 -87.48
C ILE A 317 -19.38 13.54 -86.99
N GLY A 318 -19.66 14.63 -86.27
CA GLY A 318 -18.65 15.56 -85.75
C GLY A 318 -18.02 15.13 -84.41
N GLY A 319 -18.72 14.34 -83.60
CA GLY A 319 -18.29 13.95 -82.24
C GLY A 319 -17.24 12.83 -82.17
N SER A 320 -16.82 12.27 -83.30
CA SER A 320 -15.76 11.25 -83.37
C SER A 320 -14.33 11.82 -83.35
N SER A 321 -14.16 13.11 -83.04
CA SER A 321 -12.85 13.79 -83.05
C SER A 321 -12.33 14.29 -81.68
N ASP A 322 -13.01 14.01 -80.56
CA ASP A 322 -12.56 14.50 -79.22
C ASP A 322 -12.53 13.42 -78.11
N SER A 323 -12.54 12.12 -78.45
CA SER A 323 -12.39 11.02 -77.48
C SER A 323 -10.94 10.57 -77.31
N GLY A 324 -10.04 11.53 -77.00
CA GLY A 324 -8.61 11.26 -76.91
C GLY A 324 -7.84 12.14 -75.93
N LYS A 325 -8.21 12.13 -74.64
CA LYS A 325 -7.30 12.27 -73.47
C LYS A 325 -8.06 12.48 -72.17
N SER A 326 -8.15 11.44 -71.34
CA SER A 326 -8.11 11.53 -69.87
C SER A 326 -8.23 10.12 -69.27
N GLY A 327 -7.21 9.30 -69.51
CA GLY A 327 -6.86 8.19 -68.63
C GLY A 327 -5.60 8.60 -67.92
N THR A 328 -5.70 9.17 -66.72
CA THR A 328 -4.57 9.28 -65.81
C THR A 328 -4.98 8.59 -64.52
N GLU A 329 -4.26 7.51 -64.30
CA GLU A 329 -4.11 6.70 -63.12
C GLU A 329 -4.29 7.49 -61.81
N ASP A 330 -5.05 6.91 -60.89
CA ASP A 330 -4.76 7.08 -59.47
C ASP A 330 -4.99 5.74 -58.76
N GLN A 331 -3.89 4.98 -58.61
CA GLN A 331 -3.74 3.91 -57.63
C GLN A 331 -2.88 4.49 -56.50
N GLY A 332 -3.48 4.58 -55.30
CA GLY A 332 -2.83 4.97 -54.05
C GLY A 332 -3.76 4.76 -52.86
#